data_AF-A0A2T0RUR9-F1
#
_entry.id   AF-A0A2T0RUR9-F1
#
_cell.length_a   1.000
_cell.length_b   1.000
_cell.length_c   1.000
_cell.angle_alpha   90.00
_cell.angle_beta   90.00
_cell.angle_gamma   90.00
#
_symmetry.space_group_name_H-M   'P 1'
#
loop_
_entity.id
_entity.type
_entity.pdbx_description
1 polymer ?
#
loop_
_entity_poly.entity_id
_entity_poly.type
_entity_poly.pdbx_seq_one_letter_code
_entity_poly.pdbx_strand_id
1 'polypeptide(L)'
;MDDIGQVRVILAEINDACSAGFAVALHVSFSTPKFLFQTYRPDWAKVYSEKGLVMHDPTVKWGLQNEGIIDWSELEGDDPANVIGLAREHGIEHGFTASVNDVGTRSVGSFARTDTPFSEEDLRAINDSFVRLHGLTNVDGADDKALAEFLKNLSVELTHGWA
;
A
#
# COMPACT_ATOMS: atom_id res chain seq x y z
N MET A 1 -7.04 -14.78 -18.73
CA MET A 1 -7.62 -14.42 -17.42
C MET A 1 -8.05 -12.98 -17.57
N ASP A 2 -9.30 -12.65 -17.26
CA ASP A 2 -9.75 -11.25 -17.24
C ASP A 2 -9.00 -10.44 -16.17
N ASP A 3 -9.01 -9.12 -16.29
CA ASP A 3 -8.20 -8.23 -15.44
C ASP A 3 -8.64 -8.27 -13.97
N ILE A 4 -9.93 -8.51 -13.69
CA ILE A 4 -10.43 -8.71 -12.32
C ILE A 4 -9.76 -9.94 -11.68
N GLY A 5 -9.71 -11.05 -12.41
CA GLY A 5 -9.03 -12.27 -11.98
C GLY A 5 -7.55 -12.02 -11.68
N GLN A 6 -6.87 -11.25 -12.52
CA GLN A 6 -5.45 -10.91 -12.30
C GLN A 6 -5.24 -10.02 -11.06
N VAL A 7 -6.08 -9.00 -10.87
CA VAL A 7 -6.01 -8.13 -9.69
C VAL A 7 -6.18 -8.94 -8.40
N ARG A 8 -7.11 -9.88 -8.37
CA ARG A 8 -7.32 -10.76 -7.20
C ARG A 8 -6.11 -11.62 -6.88
N VAL A 9 -5.50 -12.22 -7.91
CA VAL A 9 -4.29 -13.04 -7.74
C VAL A 9 -3.15 -12.20 -7.18
N ILE A 10 -2.90 -11.02 -7.75
CA ILE A 10 -1.84 -10.12 -7.30
C ILE A 10 -2.05 -9.67 -5.85
N LEU A 11 -3.27 -9.28 -5.48
CA LEU A 11 -3.56 -8.88 -4.10
C LEU A 11 -3.40 -10.04 -3.11
N ALA A 12 -3.74 -11.28 -3.51
CA ALA A 12 -3.51 -12.46 -2.69
C ALA A 12 -2.00 -12.75 -2.53
N GLU A 13 -1.22 -12.67 -3.61
CA GLU A 13 0.24 -12.85 -3.58
C GLU A 13 0.92 -11.83 -2.64
N ILE A 14 0.53 -10.56 -2.74
CA ILE A 14 1.03 -9.50 -1.84
C ILE A 14 0.62 -9.80 -0.39
N ASN A 15 -0.63 -10.17 -0.16
CA ASN A 15 -1.14 -10.47 1.17
C ASN A 15 -0.40 -11.63 1.83
N ASP A 16 -0.14 -12.71 1.08
CA ASP A 16 0.57 -13.89 1.60
C ASP A 16 2.03 -13.57 1.94
N ALA A 17 2.66 -12.63 1.23
CA ALA A 17 4.02 -12.16 1.51
C ALA A 17 4.10 -11.13 2.66
N CYS A 18 2.98 -10.50 3.03
CA CYS A 18 2.91 -9.43 4.02
C CYS A 18 2.13 -9.86 5.27
N SER A 19 2.78 -10.62 6.17
CA SER A 19 2.11 -11.17 7.36
C SER A 19 1.56 -10.14 8.36
N ALA A 20 2.03 -8.88 8.30
CA ALA A 20 1.51 -7.77 9.10
C ALA A 20 0.53 -6.89 8.32
N GLY A 21 0.27 -7.22 7.05
CA GLY A 21 -0.58 -6.48 6.14
C GLY A 21 0.19 -5.44 5.30
N PHE A 22 -0.57 -4.74 4.47
CA PHE A 22 -0.08 -3.69 3.58
C PHE A 22 -1.09 -2.55 3.47
N ALA A 23 -0.64 -1.41 2.95
CA ALA A 23 -1.49 -0.33 2.45
C ALA A 23 -1.00 0.10 1.06
N VAL A 24 -1.89 0.09 0.08
CA VAL A 24 -1.64 0.41 -1.32
C VAL A 24 -2.60 1.50 -1.77
N ALA A 25 -2.05 2.67 -2.05
CA ALA A 25 -2.73 3.86 -2.56
C ALA A 25 -2.46 3.98 -4.07
N LEU A 26 -3.45 3.66 -4.89
CA LEU A 26 -3.33 3.61 -6.35
C LEU A 26 -3.76 4.92 -7.01
N HIS A 27 -2.99 5.36 -8.01
CA HIS A 27 -3.27 6.51 -8.86
C HIS A 27 -3.59 7.78 -8.05
N VAL A 28 -2.69 8.13 -7.15
CA VAL A 28 -2.77 9.30 -6.28
C VAL A 28 -2.72 10.59 -7.11
N SER A 29 -3.71 11.46 -6.90
CA SER A 29 -3.79 12.80 -7.46
C SER A 29 -4.14 13.79 -6.34
N PHE A 30 -3.38 14.87 -6.21
CA PHE A 30 -3.55 15.87 -5.14
C PHE A 30 -3.70 15.24 -3.74
N SER A 31 -2.83 14.27 -3.43
CA SER A 31 -2.84 13.51 -2.16
C SER A 31 -4.06 12.61 -1.92
N THR A 32 -4.93 12.42 -2.92
CA THR A 32 -6.08 11.52 -2.84
C THR A 32 -5.88 10.31 -3.76
N PRO A 33 -5.87 9.08 -3.24
CA PRO A 33 -5.83 7.88 -4.08
C PRO A 33 -7.16 7.67 -4.80
N LYS A 34 -7.10 7.13 -6.02
CA LYS A 34 -8.29 6.64 -6.73
C LYS A 34 -8.83 5.36 -6.10
N PHE A 35 -7.93 4.48 -5.67
CA PHE A 35 -8.25 3.27 -4.93
C PHE A 35 -7.28 3.12 -3.76
N LEU A 36 -7.80 2.77 -2.60
CA LEU A 36 -7.02 2.45 -1.41
C LEU A 36 -7.35 1.02 -0.98
N PHE A 37 -6.32 0.17 -0.91
CA PHE A 37 -6.41 -1.18 -0.38
C PHE A 37 -5.53 -1.25 0.86
N GLN A 38 -6.09 -1.69 1.99
CA GLN A 38 -5.30 -1.90 3.20
C GLN A 38 -5.75 -3.17 3.91
N THR A 39 -4.80 -3.86 4.52
CA THR A 39 -5.03 -5.09 5.28
C THR A 39 -4.43 -5.02 6.68
N TYR A 40 -3.91 -3.85 7.07
CA TYR A 40 -3.47 -3.60 8.43
C TYR A 40 -4.57 -3.90 9.44
N ARG A 41 -4.15 -4.39 10.61
CA ARG A 41 -5.08 -4.74 11.68
C ARG A 41 -5.91 -3.52 12.12
N PRO A 42 -7.19 -3.72 12.48
CA PRO A 42 -8.08 -2.64 12.89
C PRO A 42 -7.59 -1.76 14.04
N ASP A 43 -6.86 -2.34 15.00
CA ASP A 43 -6.31 -1.63 16.15
C ASP A 43 -5.23 -0.61 15.71
N TRP A 44 -4.32 -1.01 14.84
CA TRP A 44 -3.35 -0.08 14.26
C TRP A 44 -4.03 1.00 13.42
N ALA A 45 -4.93 0.60 12.51
CA ALA A 45 -5.56 1.54 11.60
C ALA A 45 -6.40 2.61 12.33
N LYS A 46 -7.04 2.22 13.44
CA LYS A 46 -7.71 3.16 14.35
C LYS A 46 -6.74 4.18 14.94
N VAL A 47 -5.63 3.73 15.52
CA VAL A 47 -4.60 4.60 16.10
C VAL A 47 -4.03 5.55 15.04
N TYR A 48 -3.75 5.02 13.85
CA TYR A 48 -3.23 5.79 12.71
C TYR A 48 -4.18 6.91 12.29
N SER A 49 -5.48 6.60 12.21
CA SER A 49 -6.52 7.56 11.84
C SER A 49 -6.78 8.60 12.93
N GLU A 50 -6.98 8.18 14.19
CA GLU A 50 -7.29 9.08 15.31
C GLU A 50 -6.19 10.10 15.58
N LYS A 51 -4.93 9.72 15.35
CA LYS A 51 -3.76 10.61 15.49
C LYS A 51 -3.44 11.41 14.22
N GLY A 52 -4.16 11.19 13.12
CA GLY A 52 -3.89 11.87 11.85
C GLY A 52 -2.50 11.59 11.28
N LEU A 53 -1.97 10.38 11.48
CA LEU A 53 -0.56 10.05 11.19
C LEU A 53 -0.21 10.17 9.71
N VAL A 54 -1.17 10.05 8.79
CA VAL A 54 -0.96 10.20 7.34
C VAL A 54 -0.20 11.47 6.94
N MET A 55 -0.38 12.57 7.68
CA MET A 55 0.29 13.85 7.41
C MET A 55 1.75 13.90 7.87
N HIS A 56 2.13 12.96 8.72
CA HIS A 56 3.45 12.87 9.34
C HIS A 56 4.18 11.57 9.00
N ASP A 57 3.53 10.66 8.28
CA ASP A 57 4.04 9.35 7.94
C ASP A 57 5.19 9.47 6.92
N PRO A 58 6.41 9.05 7.29
CA PRO A 58 7.55 9.14 6.39
C PRO A 58 7.41 8.22 5.17
N THR A 59 6.66 7.11 5.27
CA THR A 59 6.39 6.19 4.15
C THR A 59 5.53 6.88 3.09
N VAL A 60 4.48 7.58 3.52
CA VAL A 60 3.60 8.37 2.64
C VAL A 60 4.39 9.52 2.01
N LYS A 61 5.13 10.29 2.82
CA LYS A 61 5.95 11.40 2.35
C LYS A 61 6.96 10.96 1.29
N TRP A 62 7.71 9.89 1.57
CA TRP A 62 8.71 9.37 0.65
C TRP A 62 8.07 8.89 -0.65
N GLY A 63 6.98 8.12 -0.57
CA GLY A 63 6.30 7.57 -1.76
C GLY A 63 5.71 8.63 -2.68
N LEU A 64 5.26 9.77 -2.12
CA LEU A 64 4.78 10.89 -2.92
C LEU A 64 5.90 11.69 -3.61
N GLN A 65 7.15 11.58 -3.14
CA GLN A 65 8.29 12.38 -3.60
C GLN A 65 9.32 11.60 -4.41
N ASN A 66 9.37 10.28 -4.25
CA ASN A 66 10.41 9.41 -4.80
C ASN A 66 9.80 8.21 -5.52
N GLU A 67 10.58 7.53 -6.34
CA GLU A 67 10.19 6.30 -7.05
C GLU A 67 11.18 5.19 -6.70
N GLY A 68 10.73 3.94 -6.73
CA GLY A 68 11.51 2.76 -6.35
C GLY A 68 11.09 2.19 -4.99
N ILE A 69 12.04 1.58 -4.29
CA ILE A 69 11.84 0.86 -3.02
C ILE A 69 12.74 1.51 -1.95
N ILE A 70 12.22 1.66 -0.73
CA ILE A 70 12.99 2.05 0.45
C ILE A 70 12.58 1.22 1.67
N ASP A 71 13.56 0.78 2.46
CA ASP A 71 13.29 0.09 3.72
C ASP A 71 12.86 1.10 4.80
N TRP A 72 11.93 0.73 5.68
CA TRP A 72 11.49 1.63 6.76
C TRP A 72 12.64 2.06 7.67
N SER A 73 13.67 1.23 7.88
CA SER A 73 14.85 1.61 8.67
C SER A 73 15.59 2.83 8.12
N GLU A 74 15.54 3.07 6.81
CA GLU A 74 16.13 4.25 6.18
C GLU A 74 15.27 5.52 6.36
N LEU A 75 14.00 5.35 6.76
CA LEU A 75 13.05 6.44 6.97
C LEU A 75 12.96 6.91 8.43
N GLU A 76 13.49 6.14 9.39
CA GLU A 76 13.41 6.44 10.83
C GLU A 76 14.01 7.80 11.20
N GLY A 77 15.04 8.25 10.46
CA GLY A 77 15.65 9.57 10.66
C GLY A 77 14.74 10.76 10.33
N ASP A 78 13.66 10.54 9.57
CA ASP A 78 12.68 11.54 9.14
C ASP A 78 11.26 11.21 9.68
N ASP A 79 11.18 10.52 10.83
CA ASP A 79 9.92 10.11 11.49
C ASP A 79 9.67 10.86 12.83
N PRO A 80 9.42 12.18 12.81
CA PRO A 80 9.24 12.97 14.04
C PRO A 80 7.98 12.59 14.84
N ALA A 81 6.98 11.97 14.20
CA ALA A 81 5.77 11.50 14.85
C ALA A 81 5.88 10.05 15.35
N ASN A 82 7.03 9.40 15.13
CA ASN A 82 7.31 8.01 15.49
C ASN A 82 6.26 7.04 14.92
N VAL A 83 5.81 7.26 13.68
CA VAL A 83 4.81 6.42 13.01
C VAL A 83 5.32 4.99 12.86
N ILE A 84 6.57 4.80 12.44
CA ILE A 84 7.20 3.49 12.29
C ILE A 84 7.32 2.81 13.66
N GLY A 85 7.76 3.54 14.68
CA GLY A 85 7.85 3.00 16.05
C GLY A 85 6.49 2.57 16.60
N LEU A 86 5.44 3.39 16.41
CA LEU A 86 4.08 3.05 16.79
C LEU A 86 3.55 1.82 16.03
N ALA A 87 3.87 1.68 14.74
CA ALA A 87 3.52 0.49 13.97
C ALA A 87 4.13 -0.78 14.59
N ARG A 88 5.41 -0.71 15.01
CA ARG A 88 6.09 -1.82 15.70
C ARG A 88 5.45 -2.17 17.04
N GLU A 89 5.01 -1.18 17.82
CA GLU A 89 4.24 -1.42 19.05
C GLU A 89 2.94 -2.22 18.80
N HIS A 90 2.43 -2.21 17.56
CA HIS A 90 1.28 -3.00 17.11
C HIS A 90 1.67 -4.30 16.37
N GLY A 91 2.94 -4.71 16.43
CA GLY A 91 3.46 -5.94 15.81
C GLY A 91 3.75 -5.83 14.32
N ILE A 92 3.80 -4.61 13.78
CA ILE A 92 4.14 -4.33 12.38
C ILE A 92 5.64 -4.01 12.34
N GLU A 93 6.46 -5.06 12.39
CA GLU A 93 7.89 -4.96 12.75
C GLU A 93 8.80 -4.52 11.61
N HIS A 94 8.66 -5.20 10.47
CA HIS A 94 9.50 -5.02 9.30
C HIS A 94 8.65 -4.53 8.15
N GLY A 95 9.09 -3.48 7.46
CA GLY A 95 8.37 -2.97 6.32
C GLY A 95 9.24 -2.19 5.36
N PHE A 96 8.71 -2.04 4.15
CA PHE A 96 9.31 -1.21 3.12
C PHE A 96 8.20 -0.44 2.40
N THR A 97 8.59 0.65 1.76
CA THR A 97 7.73 1.46 0.91
C THR A 97 8.16 1.28 -0.54
N ALA A 98 7.19 1.11 -1.45
CA ALA A 98 7.42 1.16 -2.88
C ALA A 98 6.59 2.27 -3.51
N SER A 99 7.13 2.87 -4.56
CA SER A 99 6.46 3.93 -5.31
C SER A 99 6.75 3.77 -6.78
N VAL A 100 5.67 3.79 -7.57
CA VAL A 100 5.72 3.73 -9.03
C VAL A 100 4.99 4.93 -9.60
N ASN A 101 5.58 5.53 -10.63
CA ASN A 101 4.98 6.62 -11.37
C ASN A 101 5.10 6.30 -12.85
N ASP A 102 4.13 5.54 -13.33
CA ASP A 102 4.07 5.13 -14.73
C ASP A 102 2.75 5.59 -15.34
N VAL A 103 2.74 5.73 -16.67
CA VAL A 103 1.55 6.07 -17.43
C VAL A 103 0.86 7.37 -16.93
N GLY A 104 1.65 8.31 -16.40
CA GLY A 104 1.19 9.62 -15.93
C GLY A 104 0.47 9.63 -14.57
N THR A 105 0.51 8.54 -13.81
CA THR A 105 -0.09 8.48 -12.47
C THR A 105 0.88 7.86 -11.46
N ARG A 106 0.75 8.22 -10.19
CA ARG A 106 1.60 7.71 -9.10
C ARG A 106 0.83 6.75 -8.22
N SER A 107 1.42 5.63 -7.85
CA SER A 107 0.92 4.75 -6.79
C SER A 107 1.98 4.58 -5.71
N VAL A 108 1.53 4.46 -4.46
CA VAL A 108 2.38 4.24 -3.29
C VAL A 108 1.91 2.99 -2.56
N GLY A 109 2.83 2.12 -2.18
CA GLY A 109 2.57 0.93 -1.38
C GLY A 109 3.49 0.91 -0.16
N SER A 110 2.94 0.52 0.98
CA SER A 110 3.67 0.23 2.21
C SER A 110 3.34 -1.20 2.61
N PHE A 111 4.37 -2.04 2.75
CA PHE A 111 4.24 -3.49 2.89
C PHE A 111 4.95 -3.92 4.16
N ALA A 112 4.32 -4.76 4.97
CA ALA A 112 4.89 -5.13 6.25
C ALA A 112 4.70 -6.60 6.64
N ARG A 113 5.63 -7.08 7.46
CA ARG A 113 5.60 -8.41 8.06
C ARG A 113 6.07 -8.40 9.50
N THR A 114 5.63 -9.40 10.27
CA THR A 114 5.85 -9.47 11.72
C THR A 114 7.15 -10.16 12.10
N ASP A 115 7.77 -10.92 11.20
CA ASP A 115 8.69 -12.01 11.55
C ASP A 115 10.17 -11.66 11.31
N THR A 116 10.58 -11.46 10.07
CA THR A 116 11.98 -11.22 9.69
C THR A 116 12.09 -10.03 8.73
N PRO A 117 13.26 -9.45 8.47
CA PRO A 117 13.40 -8.41 7.44
C PRO A 117 13.27 -8.96 6.02
N PHE A 118 12.55 -8.26 5.13
CA PHE A 118 12.38 -8.65 3.72
C PHE A 118 13.73 -8.88 3.04
N SER A 119 13.87 -10.03 2.36
CA SER A 119 15.02 -10.30 1.52
C SER A 119 14.93 -9.50 0.21
N GLU A 120 16.04 -9.33 -0.50
CA GLU A 120 15.98 -8.67 -1.81
C GLU A 120 15.06 -9.39 -2.81
N GLU A 121 14.92 -10.71 -2.70
CA GLU A 121 13.99 -11.49 -3.52
C GLU A 121 12.54 -11.16 -3.19
N ASP A 122 12.21 -11.06 -1.90
CA ASP A 122 10.87 -10.65 -1.46
C ASP A 122 10.53 -9.24 -1.95
N LEU A 123 11.47 -8.29 -1.78
CA LEU A 123 11.31 -6.91 -2.21
C LEU A 123 11.04 -6.82 -3.72
N ARG A 124 11.81 -7.55 -4.54
CA ARG A 124 11.61 -7.59 -6.00
C ARG A 124 10.26 -8.21 -6.35
N ALA A 125 9.90 -9.36 -5.77
CA ALA A 125 8.66 -10.05 -6.09
C ALA A 125 7.40 -9.24 -5.74
N ILE A 126 7.39 -8.61 -4.56
CA ILE A 126 6.27 -7.76 -4.13
C ILE A 126 6.21 -6.48 -4.97
N ASN A 127 7.36 -5.87 -5.28
CA ASN A 127 7.40 -4.68 -6.12
C ASN A 127 6.92 -4.97 -7.55
N ASP A 128 7.33 -6.08 -8.16
CA ASP A 128 6.85 -6.48 -9.49
C ASP A 128 5.33 -6.70 -9.49
N SER A 129 4.80 -7.31 -8.44
CA SER A 129 3.36 -7.48 -8.22
C SER A 129 2.65 -6.12 -8.08
N PHE A 130 3.22 -5.21 -7.31
CA PHE A 130 2.70 -3.85 -7.12
C PHE A 130 2.70 -3.01 -8.41
N VAL A 131 3.77 -3.07 -9.21
CA VAL A 131 3.86 -2.39 -10.50
C VAL A 131 2.84 -2.96 -11.49
N ARG A 132 2.66 -4.29 -11.53
CA ARG A 132 1.61 -4.92 -12.34
C ARG A 132 0.21 -4.50 -11.88
N LEU A 133 -0.01 -4.42 -10.56
CA LEU A 133 -1.28 -3.93 -10.01
C LEU A 133 -1.56 -2.51 -10.48
N HIS A 134 -0.59 -1.59 -10.38
CA HIS A 134 -0.70 -0.23 -10.88
C HIS A 134 -1.11 -0.19 -12.36
N GLY A 135 -0.44 -0.95 -13.22
CA GLY A 135 -0.77 -0.98 -14.65
C GLY A 135 -2.19 -1.48 -14.92
N LEU A 136 -2.59 -2.59 -14.29
CA LEU A 136 -3.93 -3.18 -14.46
C LEU A 136 -5.04 -2.29 -13.92
N THR A 137 -4.78 -1.48 -12.89
CA THR A 137 -5.78 -0.61 -12.28
C THR A 137 -5.84 0.79 -12.90
N ASN A 138 -4.95 1.09 -13.85
CA ASN A 138 -4.98 2.35 -14.60
C ASN A 138 -6.09 2.37 -15.66
N VAL A 139 -7.32 2.10 -15.22
CA VAL A 139 -8.50 2.09 -16.08
C VAL A 139 -9.17 3.44 -16.10
N ASP A 140 -9.50 3.96 -17.28
CA ASP A 140 -10.50 5.01 -17.37
C ASP A 140 -11.89 4.38 -17.18
N GLY A 141 -12.74 5.01 -16.36
CA GLY A 141 -14.05 4.46 -15.98
C GLY A 141 -15.01 4.28 -17.16
N ALA A 142 -14.67 4.82 -18.34
CA ALA A 142 -15.40 4.62 -19.57
C ALA A 142 -15.05 3.30 -20.29
N ASP A 143 -13.79 2.84 -20.18
CA ASP A 143 -13.25 1.76 -21.01
C ASP A 143 -13.46 0.36 -20.38
N ASP A 144 -13.41 0.27 -19.05
CA ASP A 144 -13.73 -0.97 -18.31
C ASP A 144 -14.55 -0.69 -17.05
N LYS A 145 -15.87 -0.55 -17.23
CA LYS A 145 -16.81 -0.29 -16.14
C LYS A 145 -16.83 -1.41 -15.11
N ALA A 146 -16.72 -2.66 -15.54
CA ALA A 146 -16.81 -3.81 -14.65
C ALA A 146 -15.61 -3.86 -13.71
N LEU A 147 -14.39 -3.66 -14.24
CA LEU A 147 -13.19 -3.57 -13.41
C LEU A 147 -13.23 -2.33 -12.51
N ALA A 148 -13.63 -1.18 -13.02
CA ALA A 148 -13.73 0.04 -12.23
C ALA A 148 -14.73 -0.09 -11.05
N GLU A 149 -15.89 -0.73 -11.27
CA GLU A 149 -16.86 -1.01 -10.21
C GLU A 149 -16.32 -2.02 -9.19
N PHE A 150 -15.65 -3.08 -9.66
CA PHE A 150 -14.99 -4.05 -8.79
C PHE A 150 -13.95 -3.39 -7.88
N LEU A 151 -13.06 -2.56 -8.42
CA LEU A 151 -12.00 -1.88 -7.66
C LEU A 151 -12.58 -0.90 -6.64
N LYS A 152 -13.66 -0.18 -6.99
CA LYS A 152 -14.37 0.70 -6.04
C LYS A 152 -14.94 -0.09 -4.86
N ASN A 153 -15.65 -1.18 -5.14
CA ASN A 153 -16.24 -2.02 -4.10
C ASN A 153 -15.17 -2.62 -3.19
N LEU A 154 -14.08 -3.11 -3.77
CA LEU A 154 -12.96 -3.66 -3.02
C LEU A 154 -12.27 -2.60 -2.15
N SER A 155 -12.11 -1.38 -2.66
CA SER A 155 -11.53 -0.29 -1.89
C SER A 155 -12.41 0.08 -0.69
N VAL A 156 -13.74 0.09 -0.84
CA VAL A 156 -14.68 0.30 0.27
C VAL A 156 -14.57 -0.83 1.29
N GLU A 157 -14.58 -2.09 0.84
CA GLU A 157 -14.49 -3.27 1.72
C GLU A 157 -13.21 -3.25 2.57
N LEU A 158 -12.06 -3.00 1.92
CA LEU A 158 -10.76 -3.01 2.58
C LEU A 158 -10.47 -1.74 3.39
N THR A 159 -11.29 -0.70 3.29
CA THR A 159 -11.15 0.53 4.10
C THR A 159 -12.17 0.64 5.23
N HIS A 160 -13.30 -0.08 5.17
CA HIS A 160 -14.39 0.00 6.13
C HIS A 160 -14.58 -1.25 7.01
N GLY A 161 -13.59 -2.13 7.12
CA GLY A 161 -13.61 -3.30 8.01
C GLY A 161 -13.63 -3.00 9.53
N TRP A 162 -13.96 -1.78 9.94
CA TRP A 162 -14.00 -1.31 11.32
C TRP A 162 -15.41 -0.85 11.69
N ALA A 163 -16.33 -1.80 11.85
CA ALA A 163 -17.64 -1.58 12.44
C ALA A 163 -17.86 -2.55 13.60
#